data_AF-A0A7S1UY19-F1
#
_entry.id   AF-A0A7S1UY19-F1
#
_cell.length_a   1.000
_cell.length_b   1.000
_cell.length_c   1.000
_cell.angle_alpha   90.00
_cell.angle_beta   90.00
_cell.angle_gamma   90.00
#
_symmetry.space_group_name_H-M   'P 1'
#
loop_
_entity.id
_entity.type
_entity.pdbx_description
1 polymer ?
#
loop_
_entity_poly.entity_id
_entity_poly.type
_entity_poly.pdbx_seq_one_letter_code
_entity_poly.pdbx_strand_id
1 'polypeptide(L)'
;GTYSIMETNPENFIDVTDADGPLSGGAGNDFDSKILDVTLGSGDDLTGQDFVDEELRTVSGTVFEDTDNDDEGEEPIVGSQVSLIDPDGVVLATTLTGPEGTFEFTDIVPTDDPLTIVQTNLPGFFDVDDSDGTTGGTTLSEIIVDVSGGNSENNNFIDELGSTAPSGSPSGPGPTPIPTGSPTDTPTGSPTDEPTGSPTASPTASPTGDPTASPTASPTGAPTPAPAGSITGTVTEDTNNDDI
;
A
#
# COMPACT_ATOMS: atom_id res chain seq x y z
N GLY A 1 -28.71 20.62 24.18
CA GLY A 1 -28.97 20.44 22.74
C GLY A 1 -28.13 19.27 22.25
N THR A 2 -28.19 18.98 20.95
CA THR A 2 -27.27 18.03 20.31
C THR A 2 -26.03 18.80 19.86
N TYR A 3 -24.85 18.26 20.15
CA TYR A 3 -23.54 18.79 19.80
C TYR A 3 -22.80 17.74 18.98
N SER A 4 -22.00 18.21 18.05
CA SER A 4 -21.13 17.36 17.23
C SER A 4 -19.70 17.72 17.61
N ILE A 5 -18.93 16.73 18.06
CA ILE A 5 -17.49 16.86 18.34
C ILE A 5 -16.77 16.27 17.13
N MET A 6 -15.77 16.97 16.61
CA MET A 6 -15.02 16.56 15.42
C MET A 6 -13.53 16.69 15.73
N GLU A 7 -12.80 15.61 15.48
CA GLU A 7 -11.35 15.61 15.45
C GLU A 7 -10.84 15.90 14.03
N THR A 8 -9.63 16.46 13.95
CA THR A 8 -8.87 16.54 12.71
C THR A 8 -7.48 15.99 12.98
N ASN A 9 -7.18 14.85 12.36
CA ASN A 9 -5.97 14.10 12.65
C ASN A 9 -4.75 14.86 12.11
N PRO A 10 -3.61 14.76 12.80
CA PRO A 10 -2.33 15.17 12.25
C PRO A 10 -2.01 14.39 10.95
N GLU A 11 -1.07 14.92 10.15
CA GLU A 11 -0.54 14.16 9.01
C GLU A 11 0.03 12.82 9.49
N ASN A 12 -0.22 11.75 8.74
CA ASN A 12 0.17 10.36 9.02
C ASN A 12 -0.56 9.66 10.18
N PHE A 13 -1.70 10.18 10.65
CA PHE A 13 -2.55 9.47 11.61
C PHE A 13 -3.90 9.13 10.99
N ILE A 14 -4.44 7.97 11.36
CA ILE A 14 -5.79 7.50 11.01
C ILE A 14 -6.61 7.25 12.28
N ASP A 15 -7.93 7.39 12.17
CA ASP A 15 -8.86 7.06 13.25
C ASP A 15 -8.97 5.53 13.39
N VAL A 16 -8.82 4.99 14.61
CA VAL A 16 -9.05 3.56 14.88
C VAL A 16 -10.39 3.29 15.57
N THR A 17 -10.50 3.49 16.89
CA THR A 17 -11.72 3.24 17.66
C THR A 17 -11.95 4.31 18.72
N ASP A 18 -13.21 4.73 18.87
CA ASP A 18 -13.63 5.59 19.96
C ASP A 18 -13.75 4.74 21.24
N ALA A 19 -13.09 5.12 22.33
CA ALA A 19 -13.14 4.41 23.62
C ALA A 19 -14.55 4.36 24.26
N ASP A 20 -15.53 5.04 23.67
CA ASP A 20 -16.92 5.06 24.13
C ASP A 20 -17.71 3.88 23.55
N GLY A 21 -17.96 2.88 24.41
CA GLY A 21 -18.90 1.78 24.16
C GLY A 21 -20.26 2.27 23.59
N PRO A 22 -21.04 1.38 22.96
CA PRO A 22 -22.05 1.73 21.97
C PRO A 22 -23.05 2.77 22.51
N LEU A 23 -22.91 4.02 22.06
CA LEU A 23 -24.03 4.94 22.10
C LEU A 23 -25.04 4.48 21.06
N SER A 24 -26.23 4.16 21.56
CA SER A 24 -27.38 3.72 20.77
C SER A 24 -27.65 4.65 19.58
N GLY A 25 -27.18 4.25 18.40
CA GLY A 25 -27.73 4.67 17.11
C GLY A 25 -26.82 5.59 16.30
N GLY A 26 -25.87 5.00 15.58
CA GLY A 26 -25.10 5.70 14.56
C GLY A 26 -24.13 4.76 13.86
N ALA A 27 -24.65 3.84 13.05
CA ALA A 27 -23.80 3.06 12.16
C ALA A 27 -23.24 3.99 11.08
N GLY A 28 -21.94 4.24 11.12
CA GLY A 28 -21.22 5.06 10.14
C GLY A 28 -19.72 4.89 10.31
N ASN A 29 -19.18 3.89 9.62
CA ASN A 29 -17.77 3.80 9.26
C ASN A 29 -17.41 4.93 8.29
N ASP A 30 -17.32 6.16 8.80
CA ASP A 30 -16.69 7.29 8.11
C ASP A 30 -15.20 7.31 8.47
N PHE A 31 -14.32 7.19 7.48
CA PHE A 31 -12.87 7.21 7.65
C PHE A 31 -12.30 8.65 7.57
N ASP A 32 -13.17 9.66 7.45
CA ASP A 32 -12.80 11.06 7.47
C ASP A 32 -13.50 11.75 8.66
N SER A 33 -12.77 11.97 9.76
CA SER A 33 -13.17 12.85 10.88
C SER A 33 -14.54 12.51 11.48
N LYS A 34 -14.58 11.47 12.33
CA LYS A 34 -15.84 11.04 12.95
C LYS A 34 -16.45 12.14 13.82
N ILE A 35 -17.66 12.53 13.42
CA ILE A 35 -18.52 13.41 14.20
C ILE A 35 -19.16 12.61 15.33
N LEU A 36 -18.83 12.94 16.57
CA LEU A 36 -19.51 12.39 17.75
C LEU A 36 -20.70 13.26 18.14
N ASP A 37 -21.91 12.76 17.88
CA ASP A 37 -23.16 13.44 18.23
C ASP A 37 -23.56 13.17 19.68
N VAL A 38 -23.40 14.18 20.54
CA VAL A 38 -23.70 14.11 21.97
C VAL A 38 -24.93 14.96 22.32
N THR A 39 -25.82 14.44 23.17
CA THR A 39 -27.00 15.19 23.64
C THR A 39 -26.81 15.63 25.08
N LEU A 40 -26.75 16.95 25.29
CA LEU A 40 -26.66 17.56 26.62
C LEU A 40 -27.98 18.17 27.06
N GLY A 41 -28.39 17.90 28.29
CA GLY A 41 -29.35 18.70 29.04
C GLY A 41 -28.74 20.01 29.55
N SER A 42 -29.59 20.86 30.15
CA SER A 42 -29.14 22.15 30.66
C SER A 42 -28.32 21.97 31.94
N GLY A 43 -27.01 22.19 31.85
CA GLY A 43 -26.09 22.11 32.99
C GLY A 43 -25.43 20.74 33.17
N ASP A 44 -25.56 19.85 32.18
CA ASP A 44 -24.87 18.56 32.17
C ASP A 44 -23.43 18.74 31.71
N ASP A 45 -22.49 18.13 32.43
CA ASP A 45 -21.11 17.96 31.97
C ASP A 45 -20.96 16.57 31.32
N LEU A 46 -20.27 16.52 30.19
CA LEU A 46 -19.93 15.30 29.49
C LEU A 46 -18.42 15.20 29.36
N THR A 47 -17.87 14.12 29.89
CA THR A 47 -16.43 13.90 30.04
C THR A 47 -16.08 12.52 29.49
N GLY A 48 -14.87 12.36 28.93
CA GLY A 48 -14.42 11.10 28.35
C GLY A 48 -14.76 10.99 26.87
N GLN A 49 -14.92 12.13 26.19
CA GLN A 49 -15.04 12.15 24.73
C GLN A 49 -13.65 12.01 24.12
N ASP A 50 -13.09 10.82 24.30
CA ASP A 50 -11.71 10.51 24.01
C ASP A 50 -11.61 9.88 22.61
N PHE A 51 -10.58 10.28 21.87
CA PHE A 51 -10.26 9.78 20.55
C PHE A 51 -8.95 9.00 20.59
N VAL A 52 -8.86 7.96 19.76
CA VAL A 52 -7.65 7.16 19.59
C VAL A 52 -7.21 7.23 18.13
N ASP A 53 -6.01 7.77 17.92
CA ASP A 53 -5.36 7.96 16.64
C ASP A 53 -4.26 6.92 16.45
N GLU A 54 -4.13 6.33 15.26
CA GLU A 54 -3.05 5.41 14.94
C GLU A 54 -2.13 5.98 13.85
N GLU A 55 -0.82 5.88 14.07
CA GLU A 55 0.21 6.36 13.12
C GLU A 55 0.39 5.37 11.95
N LEU A 56 0.31 5.89 10.72
CA LEU A 56 0.65 5.17 9.49
C LEU A 56 2.13 4.78 9.49
N ARG A 57 2.44 3.64 8.89
CA ARG A 57 3.79 3.07 8.86
C ARG A 57 4.48 3.31 7.53
N THR A 58 5.79 3.14 7.58
CA THR A 58 6.64 2.99 6.40
C THR A 58 7.23 1.60 6.31
N VAL A 59 7.46 1.16 5.07
CA VAL A 59 8.24 -0.05 4.75
C VAL A 59 9.37 0.37 3.83
N SER A 60 10.62 0.15 4.24
CA SER A 60 11.79 0.61 3.49
C SER A 60 12.94 -0.40 3.50
N GLY A 61 13.83 -0.26 2.51
CA GLY A 61 14.99 -1.11 2.35
C GLY A 61 15.78 -0.81 1.10
N THR A 62 16.64 -1.75 0.70
CA THR A 62 17.54 -1.60 -0.45
C THR A 62 17.60 -2.83 -1.35
N VAL A 63 18.02 -2.64 -2.61
CA VAL A 63 18.41 -3.73 -3.52
C VAL A 63 19.84 -3.47 -3.99
N PHE A 64 20.75 -4.38 -3.68
CA PHE A 64 22.19 -4.24 -3.93
C PHE A 64 22.74 -5.42 -4.73
N GLU A 65 23.80 -5.16 -5.49
CA GLU A 65 24.57 -6.15 -6.24
C GLU A 65 25.70 -6.69 -5.37
N ASP A 66 25.76 -8.00 -5.22
CA ASP A 66 26.95 -8.75 -4.82
C ASP A 66 27.91 -8.82 -6.02
N THR A 67 29.03 -8.13 -5.89
CA THR A 67 30.03 -7.94 -6.95
C THR A 67 31.27 -8.80 -6.76
N ASP A 68 31.49 -9.36 -5.58
CA ASP A 68 32.68 -10.15 -5.25
C ASP A 68 32.42 -11.57 -4.72
N ASN A 69 31.15 -11.97 -4.74
CA ASN A 69 30.61 -13.29 -4.41
C ASN A 69 30.83 -13.64 -2.94
N ASP A 70 30.66 -12.68 -2.03
CA ASP A 70 30.72 -12.88 -0.59
C ASP A 70 29.35 -12.87 0.11
N ASP A 71 28.27 -12.83 -0.68
CA ASP A 71 26.88 -12.76 -0.25
C ASP A 71 26.53 -11.45 0.49
N GLU A 72 27.40 -10.43 0.45
CA GLU A 72 27.10 -9.05 0.87
C GLU A 72 26.77 -8.17 -0.35
N GLY A 73 26.14 -7.00 -0.11
CA GLY A 73 25.80 -6.05 -1.16
C GLY A 73 26.76 -4.87 -1.21
N GLU A 74 27.37 -4.62 -2.38
CA GLU A 74 28.32 -3.52 -2.55
C GLU A 74 27.77 -2.35 -3.37
N GLU A 75 27.07 -2.65 -4.47
CA GLU A 75 26.68 -1.65 -5.46
C GLU A 75 25.14 -1.52 -5.54
N PRO A 76 24.59 -0.30 -5.57
CA PRO A 76 23.14 -0.12 -5.61
C PRO A 76 22.55 -0.53 -6.95
N ILE A 77 21.48 -1.35 -6.92
CA ILE A 77 20.71 -1.72 -8.11
C ILE A 77 19.57 -0.72 -8.29
N VAL A 78 19.68 0.12 -9.33
CA VAL A 78 18.70 1.17 -9.64
C VAL A 78 17.63 0.67 -10.60
N GLY A 79 16.36 0.95 -10.28
CA GLY A 79 15.21 0.64 -11.15
C GLY A 79 14.69 -0.79 -11.03
N SER A 80 15.11 -1.55 -10.02
CA SER A 80 14.48 -2.83 -9.66
C SER A 80 13.07 -2.58 -9.14
N GLN A 81 12.10 -3.41 -9.53
CA GLN A 81 10.71 -3.25 -9.10
C GLN A 81 10.49 -3.96 -7.77
N VAL A 82 9.87 -3.27 -6.81
CA VAL A 82 9.49 -3.83 -5.51
C VAL A 82 7.99 -3.63 -5.34
N SER A 83 7.26 -4.68 -4.96
CA SER A 83 5.80 -4.64 -4.73
C SER A 83 5.47 -5.01 -3.29
N LEU A 84 4.57 -4.27 -2.66
CA LEU A 84 3.99 -4.60 -1.35
C LEU A 84 2.68 -5.36 -1.57
N ILE A 85 2.52 -6.50 -0.91
CA ILE A 85 1.43 -7.45 -1.10
C ILE A 85 0.80 -7.77 0.26
N ASP A 86 -0.53 -7.79 0.31
CA ASP A 86 -1.30 -8.18 1.49
C ASP A 86 -1.34 -9.72 1.68
N PRO A 87 -1.84 -10.22 2.83
CA PRO A 87 -1.94 -11.66 3.10
C PRO A 87 -2.85 -12.43 2.13
N ASP A 88 -3.77 -11.72 1.44
CA ASP A 88 -4.67 -12.28 0.43
C ASP A 88 -4.00 -12.36 -0.96
N GLY A 89 -2.77 -11.86 -1.10
CA GLY A 89 -1.99 -11.86 -2.34
C GLY A 89 -2.30 -10.68 -3.27
N VAL A 90 -2.98 -9.64 -2.77
CA VAL A 90 -3.28 -8.42 -3.53
C VAL A 90 -2.09 -7.46 -3.44
N VAL A 91 -1.65 -6.94 -4.59
CA VAL A 91 -0.62 -5.89 -4.65
C VAL A 91 -1.23 -4.57 -4.16
N LEU A 92 -0.77 -4.11 -3.00
CA LEU A 92 -1.15 -2.83 -2.41
C LEU A 92 -0.43 -1.66 -3.09
N ALA A 93 0.86 -1.82 -3.36
CA ALA A 93 1.69 -0.79 -3.96
C ALA A 93 2.87 -1.40 -4.75
N THR A 94 3.41 -0.63 -5.69
CA THR A 94 4.62 -0.97 -6.44
C THR A 94 5.49 0.26 -6.59
N THR A 95 6.79 0.10 -6.40
CA THR A 95 7.80 1.16 -6.58
C THR A 95 9.01 0.64 -7.35
N LEU A 96 9.92 1.56 -7.70
CA LEU A 96 11.21 1.24 -8.30
C LEU A 96 12.34 1.72 -7.38
N THR A 97 13.42 0.97 -7.28
CA THR A 97 14.58 1.38 -6.50
C THR A 97 15.24 2.65 -7.05
N GLY A 98 15.62 3.54 -6.15
CA GLY A 98 16.26 4.82 -6.45
C GLY A 98 17.76 4.70 -6.75
N PRO A 99 18.45 5.84 -6.95
CA PRO A 99 19.88 5.88 -7.29
C PRO A 99 20.82 5.23 -6.26
N GLU A 100 20.42 5.20 -5.00
CA GLU A 100 21.16 4.57 -3.90
C GLU A 100 20.66 3.13 -3.63
N GLY A 101 19.91 2.53 -4.56
CA GLY A 101 19.33 1.19 -4.41
C GLY A 101 18.12 1.15 -3.46
N THR A 102 17.68 2.30 -2.93
CA THR A 102 16.63 2.38 -1.90
C THR A 102 15.22 2.26 -2.48
N PHE A 103 14.31 1.67 -1.71
CA PHE A 103 12.87 1.76 -1.93
C PHE A 103 12.14 2.14 -0.63
N GLU A 104 10.95 2.72 -0.78
CA GLU A 104 10.10 3.13 0.35
C GLU A 104 8.63 3.03 -0.05
N PHE A 105 7.82 2.52 0.87
CA PHE A 105 6.37 2.61 0.86
C PHE A 105 5.94 3.44 2.08
N THR A 106 5.11 4.46 1.83
CA THR A 106 4.51 5.32 2.86
C THR A 106 3.04 5.02 2.98
N ASP A 107 2.39 5.62 3.99
CA ASP A 107 0.95 5.57 4.17
C ASP A 107 0.42 4.13 4.35
N ILE A 108 1.20 3.27 5.00
CA ILE A 108 0.82 1.89 5.27
C ILE A 108 -0.02 1.85 6.54
N VAL A 109 -1.26 1.38 6.40
CA VAL A 109 -2.13 1.12 7.55
C VAL A 109 -1.53 -0.03 8.35
N PRO A 110 -1.34 0.10 9.68
CA PRO A 110 -0.93 -1.00 10.55
C PRO A 110 -1.86 -2.21 10.40
N THR A 111 -1.29 -3.41 10.45
CA THR A 111 -2.03 -4.67 10.34
C THR A 111 -1.44 -5.72 11.29
N ASP A 112 -2.31 -6.53 11.90
CA ASP A 112 -1.90 -7.67 12.72
C ASP A 112 -1.31 -8.82 11.88
N ASP A 113 -1.82 -9.00 10.66
CA ASP A 113 -1.29 -9.98 9.72
C ASP A 113 -0.12 -9.35 8.96
N PRO A 114 1.00 -10.09 8.78
CA PRO A 114 2.20 -9.53 8.17
C PRO A 114 2.01 -9.35 6.65
N LEU A 115 2.62 -8.30 6.10
CA LEU A 115 2.65 -8.04 4.67
C LEU A 115 3.86 -8.73 4.03
N THR A 116 3.88 -8.82 2.70
CA THR A 116 5.02 -9.35 1.94
C THR A 116 5.49 -8.31 0.94
N ILE A 117 6.79 -8.01 0.91
CA ILE A 117 7.40 -7.29 -0.20
C ILE A 117 8.05 -8.27 -1.17
N VAL A 118 7.89 -8.02 -2.46
CA VAL A 118 8.40 -8.88 -3.54
C VAL A 118 9.23 -8.08 -4.52
N GLN A 119 10.47 -8.50 -4.71
CA GLN A 119 11.36 -7.96 -5.73
C GLN A 119 11.11 -8.63 -7.09
N THR A 120 11.22 -7.86 -8.17
CA THR A 120 11.40 -8.38 -9.53
C THR A 120 12.77 -8.01 -10.07
N ASN A 121 13.61 -9.02 -10.28
CA ASN A 121 15.00 -8.84 -10.70
C ASN A 121 15.10 -8.19 -12.07
N LEU A 122 16.09 -7.31 -12.21
CA LEU A 122 16.45 -6.77 -13.51
C LEU A 122 16.99 -7.88 -14.43
N PRO A 123 16.85 -7.75 -15.76
CA PRO A 123 17.36 -8.75 -16.68
C PRO A 123 18.85 -9.00 -16.51
N GLY A 124 19.20 -10.25 -16.18
CA GLY A 124 20.59 -10.67 -15.97
C GLY A 124 21.01 -10.71 -14.50
N PHE A 125 20.20 -10.20 -13.57
CA PHE A 125 20.42 -10.34 -12.13
C PHE A 125 19.71 -11.59 -11.58
N PHE A 126 20.30 -12.20 -10.56
CA PHE A 126 19.81 -13.41 -9.89
C PHE A 126 19.87 -13.21 -8.38
N ASP A 127 18.89 -13.77 -7.65
CA ASP A 127 18.82 -13.61 -6.20
C ASP A 127 20.00 -14.32 -5.51
N VAL A 128 20.62 -13.66 -4.53
CA VAL A 128 21.71 -14.20 -3.70
C VAL A 128 21.23 -14.40 -2.27
N ASP A 129 20.85 -13.31 -1.61
CA ASP A 129 20.46 -13.31 -0.19
C ASP A 129 19.38 -12.25 0.09
N ASP A 130 18.56 -12.52 1.10
CA ASP A 130 17.64 -11.58 1.68
C ASP A 130 18.02 -11.33 3.14
N SER A 131 18.43 -10.11 3.47
CA SER A 131 18.64 -9.74 4.87
C SER A 131 17.34 -9.21 5.46
N ASP A 132 16.38 -10.10 5.69
CA ASP A 132 15.23 -9.77 6.54
C ASP A 132 15.63 -9.89 8.02
N GLY A 133 15.33 -8.86 8.81
CA GLY A 133 15.47 -8.95 10.27
C GLY A 133 14.52 -9.97 10.91
N THR A 134 13.71 -10.70 10.11
CA THR A 134 12.57 -11.51 10.52
C THR A 134 12.41 -12.72 9.62
N THR A 135 13.03 -13.84 10.02
CA THR A 135 13.04 -15.13 9.31
C THR A 135 11.66 -15.55 8.78
N GLY A 136 11.38 -15.35 7.49
CA GLY A 136 10.03 -15.66 6.97
C GLY A 136 9.87 -15.85 5.47
N GLY A 137 10.72 -15.26 4.63
CA GLY A 137 10.64 -15.40 3.17
C GLY A 137 10.60 -16.85 2.69
N THR A 138 9.72 -17.17 1.73
CA THR A 138 9.68 -18.52 1.12
C THR A 138 10.60 -18.66 -0.09
N THR A 139 11.05 -17.52 -0.62
CA THR A 139 11.97 -17.38 -1.75
C THR A 139 12.87 -16.16 -1.51
N LEU A 140 14.04 -16.12 -2.14
CA LEU A 140 15.01 -15.03 -1.99
C LEU A 140 14.56 -13.69 -2.61
N SER A 141 13.39 -13.66 -3.27
CA SER A 141 12.78 -12.43 -3.80
C SER A 141 11.61 -11.93 -2.94
N GLU A 142 11.36 -12.52 -1.77
CA GLU A 142 10.23 -12.21 -0.90
C GLU A 142 10.68 -11.95 0.53
N ILE A 143 10.31 -10.79 1.10
CA ILE A 143 10.54 -10.47 2.52
C ILE A 143 9.19 -10.27 3.21
N ILE A 144 8.99 -10.93 4.36
CA ILE A 144 7.82 -10.73 5.21
C ILE A 144 8.08 -9.54 6.15
N VAL A 145 7.16 -8.58 6.16
CA VAL A 145 7.27 -7.36 6.97
C VAL A 145 6.15 -7.26 8.00
N ASP A 146 6.52 -6.94 9.23
CA ASP A 146 5.61 -6.65 10.33
C ASP A 146 5.50 -5.13 10.50
N VAL A 147 4.26 -4.63 10.42
CA VAL A 147 3.93 -3.21 10.58
C VAL A 147 2.97 -2.97 11.75
N SER A 148 2.70 -3.98 12.57
CA SER A 148 1.74 -3.86 13.68
C SER A 148 2.27 -2.98 14.80
N GLY A 149 3.58 -3.02 15.07
CA GLY A 149 4.23 -2.28 16.15
C GLY A 149 5.03 -1.05 15.71
N GLY A 150 5.09 -0.75 14.41
CA GLY A 150 5.90 0.35 13.89
C GLY A 150 6.36 0.16 12.45
N ASN A 151 7.31 1.00 12.03
CA ASN A 151 7.90 0.93 10.69
C ASN A 151 8.73 -0.33 10.50
N SER A 152 8.70 -0.86 9.27
CA SER A 152 9.58 -1.93 8.85
C SER A 152 10.75 -1.35 8.03
N GLU A 153 11.95 -1.44 8.59
CA GLU A 153 13.17 -0.89 7.99
C GLU A 153 14.20 -1.98 7.73
N ASN A 154 15.18 -1.68 6.88
CA ASN A 154 16.29 -2.59 6.53
C ASN A 154 15.83 -3.88 5.85
N ASN A 155 14.78 -3.80 5.03
CA ASN A 155 14.31 -4.93 4.23
C ASN A 155 15.14 -5.02 2.94
N ASN A 156 16.28 -5.71 2.98
CA ASN A 156 17.25 -5.62 1.88
C ASN A 156 17.35 -6.91 1.06
N PHE A 157 17.38 -6.74 -0.25
CA PHE A 157 17.63 -7.78 -1.23
C PHE A 157 19.04 -7.65 -1.78
N ILE A 158 19.72 -8.79 -1.94
CA ILE A 158 21.04 -8.90 -2.56
C ILE A 158 20.91 -9.76 -3.82
N ASP A 159 21.34 -9.23 -4.95
CA ASP A 159 21.38 -9.92 -6.24
C ASP A 159 22.80 -10.02 -6.79
N GLU A 160 23.07 -10.97 -7.68
CA GLU A 160 24.31 -11.02 -8.46
C GLU A 160 24.04 -10.78 -9.95
N LEU A 161 24.89 -10.01 -10.63
CA LEU A 161 24.86 -9.94 -12.09
C LEU A 161 25.44 -11.23 -12.68
N GLY A 162 24.59 -12.01 -13.36
CA GLY A 162 24.96 -13.24 -14.01
C GLY A 162 26.16 -13.06 -14.94
N SER A 163 27.26 -13.72 -14.59
CA SER A 163 28.47 -13.67 -15.41
C SER A 163 28.24 -14.26 -16.80
N THR A 164 28.38 -13.44 -17.84
CA THR A 164 28.46 -13.94 -19.23
C THR A 164 29.76 -14.68 -19.51
N ALA A 165 30.70 -14.71 -18.56
CA ALA A 165 31.91 -15.49 -18.68
C ALA A 165 31.60 -16.93 -18.27
N PRO A 166 31.87 -17.94 -19.12
CA PRO A 166 31.89 -19.31 -18.66
C PRO A 166 32.97 -19.41 -17.57
N SER A 167 32.54 -19.54 -16.32
CA SER A 167 33.42 -19.96 -15.25
C SER A 167 33.90 -21.37 -15.58
N GLY A 168 35.19 -21.47 -15.92
CA GLY A 168 35.84 -22.73 -16.24
C GLY A 168 35.89 -23.04 -17.73
N SER A 169 37.12 -23.28 -18.21
CA SER A 169 37.36 -24.10 -19.40
C SER A 169 36.42 -25.32 -19.37
N PRO A 170 35.71 -25.64 -20.46
CA PRO A 170 34.80 -26.77 -20.49
C PRO A 170 35.54 -28.04 -20.10
N SER A 171 35.09 -28.70 -19.02
CA SER A 171 35.57 -30.04 -18.62
C SER A 171 34.75 -31.16 -19.29
N GLY A 172 33.90 -30.83 -20.27
CA GLY A 172 33.11 -31.77 -21.05
C GLY A 172 33.89 -32.30 -22.26
N PRO A 173 33.58 -33.52 -22.75
CA PRO A 173 34.21 -34.07 -23.95
C PRO A 173 34.03 -33.11 -25.13
N GLY A 174 35.08 -32.97 -25.94
CA GLY A 174 35.17 -32.02 -27.04
C GLY A 174 33.98 -32.05 -28.02
N PRO A 175 33.86 -31.01 -28.87
CA PRO A 175 32.69 -30.75 -29.68
C PRO A 175 32.28 -31.98 -30.50
N THR A 176 31.02 -32.38 -30.36
CA THR A 176 30.39 -33.41 -31.19
C THR A 176 30.40 -32.94 -32.66
N PRO A 177 30.75 -33.78 -33.64
CA PRO A 177 30.77 -33.38 -35.04
C PRO A 177 29.40 -32.89 -35.50
N ILE A 178 29.44 -31.89 -36.38
CA ILE A 178 28.33 -31.15 -36.99
C ILE A 178 27.19 -32.07 -37.43
N PRO A 179 25.91 -31.75 -37.12
CA PRO A 179 24.76 -32.48 -37.65
C PRO A 179 24.71 -32.37 -39.18
N THR A 180 24.73 -33.50 -39.89
CA THR A 180 24.65 -33.58 -41.37
C THR A 180 23.22 -33.53 -41.92
N GLY A 181 22.28 -32.91 -41.20
CA GLY A 181 20.91 -32.72 -41.67
C GLY A 181 20.73 -31.36 -42.34
N SER A 182 20.63 -31.32 -43.67
CA SER A 182 20.11 -30.14 -44.38
C SER A 182 18.65 -29.92 -43.98
N PRO A 183 18.25 -28.70 -43.57
CA PRO A 183 16.85 -28.42 -43.27
C PRO A 183 16.04 -28.48 -44.57
N THR A 184 15.19 -29.49 -44.68
CA THR A 184 14.17 -29.61 -45.73
C THR A 184 12.84 -29.22 -45.10
N ASP A 185 12.41 -28.00 -45.37
CA ASP A 185 11.09 -27.65 -45.92
C ASP A 185 10.79 -26.18 -45.65
N THR A 186 10.58 -25.45 -46.74
CA THR A 186 10.12 -24.06 -46.77
C THR A 186 8.72 -23.95 -46.19
N PRO A 187 8.42 -22.97 -45.32
CA PRO A 187 7.05 -22.71 -44.89
C PRO A 187 6.21 -22.19 -46.07
N THR A 188 5.31 -23.02 -46.59
CA THR A 188 4.25 -22.61 -47.51
C THR A 188 3.03 -22.17 -46.71
N GLY A 189 2.95 -20.87 -46.40
CA GLY A 189 1.78 -20.26 -45.81
C GLY A 189 1.83 -18.75 -46.02
N SER A 190 1.09 -18.25 -47.02
CA SER A 190 0.91 -16.81 -47.25
C SER A 190 -0.07 -16.26 -46.20
N PRO A 191 0.18 -15.09 -45.59
CA PRO A 191 -0.73 -14.50 -44.62
C PRO A 191 -2.00 -14.05 -45.34
N THR A 192 -3.17 -14.50 -44.88
CA THR A 192 -4.46 -14.11 -45.44
C THR A 192 -5.22 -13.20 -44.48
N ASP A 193 -5.56 -12.04 -45.04
CA ASP A 193 -6.64 -11.07 -44.78
C ASP A 193 -6.74 -10.22 -43.49
N GLU A 194 -7.08 -8.97 -43.80
CA GLU A 194 -7.15 -7.74 -43.02
C GLU A 194 -8.14 -7.76 -41.83
N PRO A 195 -7.92 -6.89 -40.82
CA PRO A 195 -8.96 -6.57 -39.84
C PRO A 195 -10.01 -5.63 -40.47
N THR A 196 -11.20 -6.15 -40.74
CA THR A 196 -12.38 -5.32 -41.04
C THR A 196 -13.27 -5.20 -39.81
N GLY A 197 -13.32 -4.02 -39.20
CA GLY A 197 -14.27 -3.74 -38.13
C GLY A 197 -13.93 -2.52 -37.28
N SER A 198 -14.18 -1.32 -37.80
CA SER A 198 -14.35 -0.12 -36.95
C SER A 198 -15.84 0.01 -36.58
N PRO A 199 -16.21 -0.02 -35.29
CA PRO A 199 -17.50 0.48 -34.85
C PRO A 199 -17.36 1.95 -34.46
N THR A 200 -17.98 2.81 -35.26
CA THR A 200 -18.33 4.20 -34.92
C THR A 200 -19.71 4.21 -34.27
N ALA A 201 -19.84 4.79 -33.07
CA ALA A 201 -20.91 5.74 -32.70
C ALA A 201 -20.73 6.19 -31.25
N SER A 202 -20.55 7.49 -31.08
CA SER A 202 -20.56 8.22 -29.82
C SER A 202 -21.97 8.26 -29.22
N PRO A 203 -22.16 8.03 -27.91
CA PRO A 203 -23.43 8.31 -27.26
C PRO A 203 -23.56 9.81 -26.98
N THR A 204 -24.55 10.44 -27.61
CA THR A 204 -25.08 11.77 -27.26
C THR A 204 -26.27 11.60 -26.33
N ALA A 205 -26.17 12.14 -25.11
CA ALA A 205 -27.32 12.65 -24.35
C ALA A 205 -26.78 13.57 -23.24
N SER A 206 -26.96 14.88 -23.42
CA SER A 206 -26.80 15.86 -22.36
C SER A 206 -28.13 15.94 -21.58
N PRO A 207 -28.14 15.80 -20.25
CA PRO A 207 -29.37 15.96 -19.47
C PRO A 207 -29.76 17.43 -19.40
N THR A 208 -30.89 17.78 -20.03
CA THR A 208 -31.63 19.02 -19.78
C THR A 208 -32.50 18.85 -18.54
N GLY A 209 -32.20 19.58 -17.48
CA GLY A 209 -33.07 19.69 -16.31
C GLY A 209 -32.60 20.81 -15.38
N ASP A 210 -33.22 21.98 -15.47
CA ASP A 210 -33.07 23.04 -14.47
C ASP A 210 -33.75 22.63 -13.15
N PRO A 211 -33.06 22.71 -12.00
CA PRO A 211 -33.74 22.61 -10.71
C PRO A 211 -34.40 23.95 -10.36
N THR A 212 -35.72 24.02 -10.49
CA THR A 212 -36.54 25.07 -9.88
C THR A 212 -37.01 24.66 -8.49
N ALA A 213 -36.49 25.32 -7.44
CA ALA A 213 -37.23 25.83 -6.29
C ALA A 213 -36.24 26.51 -5.31
N SER A 214 -36.43 27.80 -5.06
CA SER A 214 -35.76 28.51 -3.96
C SER A 214 -36.42 28.10 -2.64
N PRO A 215 -35.68 27.73 -1.59
CA PRO A 215 -36.26 27.39 -0.30
C PRO A 215 -36.86 28.64 0.38
N THR A 216 -38.14 28.55 0.75
CA THR A 216 -38.88 29.51 1.55
C THR A 216 -38.58 29.41 3.04
N ALA A 217 -38.68 30.58 3.70
CA ALA A 217 -38.83 30.88 5.13
C ALA A 217 -37.61 30.72 6.06
N SER A 218 -37.18 31.87 6.60
CA SER A 218 -36.23 31.99 7.71
C SER A 218 -36.88 31.49 9.02
N PRO A 219 -36.16 30.72 9.87
CA PRO A 219 -36.69 30.21 11.13
C PRO A 219 -37.01 31.35 12.13
N THR A 220 -38.23 31.36 12.67
CA THR A 220 -38.72 32.37 13.64
C THR A 220 -38.69 31.91 15.11
N GLY A 221 -37.75 31.04 15.48
CA GLY A 221 -37.52 30.67 16.88
C GLY A 221 -36.47 31.58 17.54
N ALA A 222 -36.76 32.15 18.72
CA ALA A 222 -35.71 32.76 19.53
C ALA A 222 -34.64 31.71 19.87
N PRO A 223 -33.35 32.05 19.86
CA PRO A 223 -32.29 31.09 20.17
C PRO A 223 -32.48 30.53 21.58
N THR A 224 -32.44 29.20 21.69
CA THR A 224 -32.37 28.50 22.98
C THR A 224 -31.11 28.99 23.71
N PRO A 225 -31.14 29.27 25.02
CA PRO A 225 -29.93 29.61 25.76
C PRO A 225 -28.83 28.56 25.49
N ALA A 226 -27.60 29.01 25.27
CA ALA A 226 -26.46 28.11 25.19
C ALA A 226 -26.42 27.24 26.46
N PRO A 227 -26.18 25.92 26.38
CA PRO A 227 -26.04 25.09 27.57
C PRO A 227 -24.89 25.62 28.42
N ALA A 228 -25.07 25.54 29.72
CA ALA A 228 -24.08 25.94 30.72
C ALA A 228 -23.17 24.77 31.16
N GLY A 229 -23.09 23.69 30.37
CA GLY A 229 -22.30 22.50 30.64
C GLY A 229 -21.00 22.44 29.83
N SER A 230 -20.05 21.62 30.27
CA SER A 230 -18.76 21.39 29.62
C SER A 230 -18.74 20.08 28.85
N ILE A 231 -18.02 20.04 27.73
CA ILE A 231 -17.63 18.82 27.01
C ILE A 231 -16.11 18.72 27.11
N THR A 232 -15.57 17.61 27.60
CA THR A 232 -14.11 17.39 27.69
C THR A 232 -13.73 15.98 27.27
N GLY A 233 -12.57 15.87 26.64
CA GLY A 233 -11.92 14.60 26.35
C GLY A 233 -10.47 14.81 25.92
N THR A 234 -9.78 13.72 25.62
CA THR A 234 -8.39 13.71 25.19
C THR A 234 -8.22 12.96 23.88
N VAL A 235 -7.12 13.25 23.19
CA VAL A 235 -6.66 12.48 22.03
C VAL A 235 -5.45 11.69 22.49
N THR A 236 -5.44 10.39 22.23
CA THR A 236 -4.32 9.49 22.55
C THR A 236 -3.89 8.74 21.31
N GLU A 237 -2.59 8.46 21.22
CA GLU A 237 -2.00 7.65 20.16
C GLU A 237 -2.08 6.16 20.51
N ASP A 238 -2.59 5.34 19.60
CA ASP A 238 -2.40 3.89 19.58
C ASP A 238 -0.99 3.59 19.05
N THR A 239 -0.22 2.90 19.88
CA THR A 239 1.18 2.57 19.60
C THR A 239 1.41 1.10 19.30
N ASN A 240 0.37 0.27 19.38
CA ASN A 240 0.48 -1.17 19.36
C ASN A 240 -0.62 -1.88 18.55
N ASN A 241 -1.37 -1.13 17.73
CA ASN A 241 -2.37 -1.65 16.81
C ASN A 241 -3.38 -2.55 17.55
N ASP A 242 -3.77 -2.16 18.76
CA ASP A 242 -4.80 -2.89 19.54
C ASP A 242 -6.15 -2.17 19.57
N ASP A 243 -6.25 -1.03 18.87
CA ASP A 243 -7.45 -0.21 18.73
C ASP A 243 -8.02 0.27 20.08
N ILE A 244 -7.20 0.43 21.15
CA ILE A 244 -7.68 0.71 22.54
C ILE A 244 -6.94 1.84 23.26
#